data_AF-A0A6B9GEM7-F1
#
_entry.id   AF-A0A6B9GEM7-F1
#
_cell.length_a   1.000
_cell.length_b   1.000
_cell.length_c   1.000
_cell.angle_alpha   90.00
_cell.angle_beta   90.00
_cell.angle_gamma   90.00
#
_symmetry.space_group_name_H-M   'P 1'
#
loop_
_entity.id
_entity.type
_entity.pdbx_description
1 polymer ?
#
loop_
_entity_poly.entity_id
_entity_poly.type
_entity_poly.pdbx_seq_one_letter_code
_entity_poly.pdbx_strand_id
1 'polypeptide(L)'
;MSESSRPPLAAEARRLTHLGQWEQAREKLSQLIAEVTGVNTAALEINRDQYSLNSLNGRVSLVDGRTLFFKYHHEEGEEQTIQEYYRAELLRDHGFEVDVPVYACGEPGRQILLYPLRDDQRLADVCRAIETDSAWQQIEPVVAAQRRADQAIIAHTLPTLRMGTTAEVEAESIHQLFWNRLVSPGHDIGLGGRVASFYVDQTFTLGEMQLDWSTLSRLHWRVNGVSYQQSLRDLFLAAGRVLAPAALARHGVVVAHGDAHNANVWYETHHAQPKLVSFDPAFAGSSIPALLAEIKATFHNIFAHPCWLYEPADAADRYQVSVRRDGDTLEVNHNWDLSPLRAAFLQSKGELYWQPLLAELKKKGWLPANWQQIMRLALFCCPTLVMNLRAGSASNHNPTSSAIGFSIAMMLGCGGDDDFSQWLDGLLT
;
A
#
# COMPACT_ATOMS: atom_id res chain seq x y z
N MET A 1 21.50 -37.21 -4.82
CA MET A 1 20.93 -37.16 -3.47
C MET A 1 20.00 -35.96 -3.45
N SER A 2 18.69 -36.17 -3.28
CA SER A 2 17.73 -35.07 -3.24
C SER A 2 18.04 -34.18 -2.03
N GLU A 3 18.22 -32.88 -2.23
CA GLU A 3 18.19 -31.91 -1.14
C GLU A 3 16.86 -32.09 -0.40
N SER A 4 16.89 -32.61 0.83
CA SER A 4 15.68 -32.58 1.66
C SER A 4 15.37 -31.12 1.93
N SER A 5 14.22 -30.63 1.48
CA SER A 5 13.79 -29.27 1.77
C SER A 5 13.77 -29.07 3.29
N ARG A 6 14.43 -27.99 3.74
CA ARG A 6 14.40 -27.58 5.15
C ARG A 6 12.95 -27.28 5.55
N PRO A 7 12.57 -27.47 6.83
CA PRO A 7 11.21 -27.24 7.28
C PRO A 7 10.79 -25.76 7.06
N PRO A 8 9.57 -25.50 6.58
CA PRO A 8 9.06 -24.15 6.27
C PRO A 8 8.60 -23.43 7.55
N LEU A 9 9.54 -23.15 8.45
CA LEU A 9 9.27 -22.67 9.82
C LEU A 9 8.50 -21.34 9.86
N ALA A 10 8.72 -20.42 8.91
CA ALA A 10 8.00 -19.15 8.86
C ALA A 10 6.54 -19.34 8.46
N ALA A 11 6.29 -20.13 7.41
CA ALA A 11 4.93 -20.46 6.96
C ALA A 11 4.17 -21.24 8.04
N GLU A 12 4.83 -22.17 8.74
CA GLU A 12 4.24 -22.89 9.86
C GLU A 12 3.89 -21.95 11.02
N ALA A 13 4.78 -21.04 11.40
CA ALA A 13 4.51 -20.04 12.43
C ALA A 13 3.27 -19.19 12.10
N ARG A 14 3.13 -18.74 10.85
CA ARG A 14 1.96 -17.97 10.39
C ARG A 14 0.67 -18.78 10.49
N ARG A 15 0.70 -20.04 10.05
CA ARG A 15 -0.46 -20.95 10.19
C ARG A 15 -0.87 -21.09 11.66
N LEU A 16 0.11 -21.25 12.55
CA LEU A 16 -0.11 -21.37 13.99
C LEU A 16 -0.69 -20.08 14.59
N THR A 17 -0.22 -18.90 14.18
CA THR A 17 -0.81 -17.62 14.64
C THR A 17 -2.26 -17.46 14.18
N HIS A 18 -2.61 -17.86 12.95
CA HIS A 18 -3.99 -17.85 12.48
C HIS A 18 -4.91 -18.79 13.28
N LEU A 19 -4.36 -19.86 13.86
CA LEU A 19 -5.08 -20.79 14.73
C LEU A 19 -5.08 -20.35 16.20
N GLY A 20 -4.51 -19.19 16.53
CA GLY A 20 -4.35 -18.71 17.91
C GLY A 20 -3.32 -19.51 18.74
N GLN A 21 -2.49 -20.34 18.09
CA GLN A 21 -1.48 -21.17 18.73
C GLN A 21 -0.15 -20.40 18.90
N TRP A 22 -0.21 -19.32 19.67
CA TRP A 22 0.88 -18.34 19.79
C TRP A 22 2.19 -18.92 20.31
N GLU A 23 2.13 -19.77 21.35
CA GLU A 23 3.32 -20.41 21.92
C GLU A 23 4.11 -21.20 20.86
N GLN A 24 3.40 -22.06 20.12
CA GLN A 24 3.98 -22.89 19.06
C GLN A 24 4.52 -22.03 17.91
N ALA A 25 3.82 -20.94 17.55
CA ALA A 25 4.31 -20.00 16.56
C ALA A 25 5.64 -19.36 16.99
N ARG A 26 5.76 -18.98 18.27
CA ARG A 26 7.01 -18.42 18.81
C ARG A 26 8.14 -19.44 18.81
N GLU A 27 7.88 -20.71 19.12
CA GLU A 27 8.89 -21.77 19.04
C GLU A 27 9.44 -21.91 17.61
N LYS A 28 8.56 -21.93 16.60
CA LYS A 28 8.97 -22.04 15.18
C LYS A 28 9.77 -20.84 14.71
N LEU A 29 9.36 -19.62 15.08
CA LEU A 29 10.14 -18.42 14.78
C LEU A 29 11.48 -18.40 15.51
N SER A 30 11.50 -18.82 16.78
CA SER A 30 12.73 -18.88 17.57
C SER A 30 13.74 -19.84 16.97
N GLN A 31 13.27 -21.00 16.49
CA GLN A 31 14.08 -21.96 15.76
C GLN A 31 14.62 -21.34 14.46
N LEU A 32 13.75 -20.73 13.65
CA LEU A 32 14.17 -20.11 12.39
C LEU A 32 15.20 -19.00 12.61
N ILE A 33 14.97 -18.11 13.58
CA ILE A 33 15.87 -17.00 13.89
C ILE A 33 17.22 -17.53 14.38
N ALA A 34 17.24 -18.59 15.19
CA ALA A 34 18.49 -19.23 15.59
C ALA A 34 19.25 -19.82 14.40
N GLU A 35 18.54 -20.47 13.47
CA GLU A 35 19.13 -21.02 12.24
C GLU A 35 19.69 -19.92 11.31
N VAL A 36 19.05 -18.74 11.26
CA VAL A 36 19.46 -17.62 10.40
C VAL A 36 20.59 -16.79 11.01
N THR A 37 20.54 -16.54 12.31
CA THR A 37 21.51 -15.68 13.00
C THR A 37 22.71 -16.45 13.54
N GLY A 38 22.60 -17.78 13.67
CA GLY A 38 23.56 -18.63 14.37
C GLY A 38 23.52 -18.47 15.90
N VAL A 39 22.52 -17.77 16.45
CA VAL A 39 22.42 -17.42 17.87
C VAL A 39 21.03 -17.75 18.40
N ASN A 40 20.98 -18.48 19.52
CA ASN A 40 19.70 -18.83 20.14
C ASN A 40 18.92 -17.58 20.57
N THR A 41 17.60 -17.67 20.51
CA THR A 41 16.72 -16.62 21.05
C THR A 41 16.65 -16.75 22.57
N ALA A 42 16.70 -15.61 23.27
CA ALA A 42 16.47 -15.50 24.70
C ALA A 42 14.98 -15.18 24.99
N ALA A 43 14.38 -14.32 24.17
CA ALA A 43 12.96 -13.99 24.23
C ALA A 43 12.45 -13.57 22.85
N LEU A 44 11.18 -13.85 22.55
CA LEU A 44 10.53 -13.45 21.31
C LEU A 44 9.11 -13.00 21.60
N GLU A 45 8.73 -11.87 21.02
CA GLU A 45 7.39 -11.31 21.07
C GLU A 45 6.87 -11.10 19.65
N ILE A 46 5.64 -11.54 19.38
CA ILE A 46 4.96 -11.35 18.09
C ILE A 46 3.98 -10.20 18.25
N ASN A 47 4.09 -9.19 17.38
CA ASN A 47 3.17 -8.07 17.34
C ASN A 47 1.77 -8.51 16.92
N ARG A 48 0.76 -7.85 17.48
CA ARG A 48 -0.67 -8.08 17.18
C ARG A 48 -1.32 -6.86 16.53
N ASP A 49 -0.53 -6.05 15.82
CA ASP A 49 -0.97 -4.76 15.29
C ASP A 49 -1.87 -4.89 14.04
N GLN A 50 -2.67 -3.86 13.79
CA GLN A 50 -3.67 -3.84 12.71
C GLN A 50 -3.05 -3.54 11.33
N TYR A 51 -1.79 -3.08 11.30
CA TYR A 51 -1.11 -2.62 10.09
C TYR A 51 -0.42 -3.75 9.32
N SER A 52 -0.30 -4.95 9.90
CA SER A 52 0.48 -6.07 9.36
C SER A 52 -0.39 -7.16 8.74
N LEU A 53 -1.21 -6.78 7.75
CA LEU A 53 -2.29 -7.62 7.23
C LEU A 53 -1.82 -8.90 6.51
N ASN A 54 -0.65 -8.86 5.86
CA ASN A 54 -0.02 -9.99 5.14
C ASN A 54 1.36 -10.37 5.68
N SER A 55 1.73 -9.89 6.88
CA SER A 55 3.05 -10.12 7.45
C SER A 55 2.98 -10.48 8.93
N LEU A 56 3.91 -11.34 9.36
CA LEU A 56 4.16 -11.61 10.78
C LEU A 56 5.39 -10.83 11.19
N ASN A 57 5.33 -10.05 12.26
CA ASN A 57 6.48 -9.30 12.76
C ASN A 57 6.49 -9.23 14.28
N GLY A 58 7.60 -8.75 14.83
CA GLY A 58 7.78 -8.66 16.26
C GLY A 58 9.21 -8.36 16.66
N ARG A 59 9.50 -8.59 17.94
CA ARG A 59 10.82 -8.34 18.54
C ARG A 59 11.44 -9.63 19.02
N VAL A 60 12.74 -9.77 18.85
CA VAL A 60 13.51 -10.91 19.35
C VAL A 60 14.74 -10.42 20.09
N SER A 61 14.97 -10.93 21.29
CA SER A 61 16.23 -10.77 22.01
C SER A 61 17.05 -12.05 21.85
N LEU A 62 18.30 -11.93 21.43
CA LEU A 62 19.25 -13.02 21.26
C LEU A 62 20.08 -13.24 22.53
N VAL A 63 20.60 -14.45 22.74
CA VAL A 63 21.40 -14.78 23.94
C VAL A 63 22.71 -14.00 24.04
N ASP A 64 23.20 -13.44 22.92
CA ASP A 64 24.40 -12.59 22.89
C ASP A 64 24.13 -11.12 23.25
N GLY A 65 22.89 -10.80 23.66
CA GLY A 65 22.49 -9.47 24.13
C GLY A 65 21.93 -8.55 23.04
N ARG A 66 21.90 -8.96 21.77
CA ARG A 66 21.29 -8.16 20.70
C ARG A 66 19.77 -8.25 20.73
N THR A 67 19.10 -7.15 20.42
CA THR A 67 17.65 -7.13 20.19
C THR A 67 17.37 -6.66 18.77
N LEU A 68 16.53 -7.42 18.07
CA LEU A 68 16.20 -7.22 16.66
C LEU A 68 14.69 -7.13 16.48
N PHE A 69 14.26 -6.36 15.48
CA PHE A 69 12.91 -6.43 14.93
C PHE A 69 12.91 -7.43 13.78
N PHE A 70 12.00 -8.40 13.80
CA PHE A 70 11.85 -9.35 12.70
C PHE A 70 10.57 -9.07 11.92
N LYS A 71 10.60 -9.31 10.62
CA LYS A 71 9.43 -9.27 9.74
C LYS A 71 9.49 -10.41 8.73
N TYR A 72 8.33 -10.99 8.50
CA TYR A 72 8.08 -12.03 7.52
C TYR A 72 6.92 -11.58 6.63
N HIS A 73 7.15 -11.47 5.33
CA HIS A 73 6.11 -11.20 4.34
C HIS A 73 5.70 -12.52 3.66
N HIS A 74 4.39 -12.73 3.50
CA HIS A 74 3.87 -13.83 2.69
C HIS A 74 2.60 -13.40 1.97
N GLU A 75 2.72 -13.20 0.66
CA GLU A 75 1.59 -13.00 -0.22
C GLU A 75 1.31 -14.20 -1.12
N GLU A 76 0.02 -14.36 -1.44
CA GLU A 76 -0.47 -15.32 -2.42
C GLU A 76 0.22 -15.09 -3.77
N GLY A 77 0.88 -16.13 -4.28
CA GLY A 77 1.62 -16.09 -5.55
C GLY A 77 3.11 -15.72 -5.43
N GLU A 78 3.62 -15.38 -4.24
CA GLU A 78 5.04 -15.07 -4.01
C GLU A 78 5.85 -16.23 -3.42
N GLU A 79 5.34 -17.46 -3.51
CA GLU A 79 5.92 -18.68 -2.90
C GLU A 79 7.39 -18.96 -3.30
N GLN A 80 7.93 -18.28 -4.32
CA GLN A 80 9.26 -18.50 -4.87
C GLN A 80 10.23 -17.30 -4.82
N THR A 81 9.86 -16.15 -4.24
CA THR A 81 10.65 -14.92 -4.43
C THR A 81 10.97 -14.20 -3.13
N ILE A 82 12.17 -14.45 -2.58
CA ILE A 82 12.83 -13.40 -1.78
C ILE A 82 13.78 -12.64 -2.68
N GLN A 83 13.32 -11.47 -3.07
CA GLN A 83 14.18 -10.39 -3.56
C GLN A 83 14.23 -9.22 -2.56
N GLU A 84 13.49 -9.25 -1.45
CA GLU A 84 13.33 -8.10 -0.54
C GLU A 84 14.64 -7.59 0.08
N TYR A 85 15.58 -8.48 0.44
CA TYR A 85 16.93 -8.07 0.88
C TYR A 85 17.67 -7.31 -0.25
N TYR A 86 17.69 -7.89 -1.45
CA TYR A 86 18.30 -7.27 -2.63
C TYR A 86 17.61 -5.95 -2.99
N ARG A 87 16.33 -5.80 -2.68
CA ARG A 87 15.55 -4.57 -2.89
C ARG A 87 16.00 -3.44 -1.96
N ALA A 88 16.33 -3.74 -0.69
CA ALA A 88 16.89 -2.75 0.23
C ALA A 88 18.27 -2.28 -0.21
N GLU A 89 19.15 -3.20 -0.62
CA GLU A 89 20.46 -2.85 -1.16
C GLU A 89 20.35 -2.07 -2.47
N LEU A 90 19.45 -2.47 -3.38
CA LEU A 90 19.17 -1.75 -4.62
C LEU A 90 18.83 -0.28 -4.36
N LEU A 91 17.94 -0.01 -3.41
CA LEU A 91 17.56 1.35 -3.03
C LEU A 91 18.74 2.11 -2.42
N ARG A 92 19.47 1.50 -1.48
CA ARG A 92 20.67 2.10 -0.87
C ARG A 92 21.73 2.46 -1.92
N ASP A 93 21.98 1.57 -2.87
CA ASP A 93 22.98 1.74 -3.93
C ASP A 93 22.64 2.90 -4.89
N HIS A 94 21.35 3.26 -5.00
CA HIS A 94 20.87 4.44 -5.73
C HIS A 94 20.71 5.69 -4.85
N GLY A 95 21.12 5.63 -3.58
CA GLY A 95 21.13 6.75 -2.65
C GLY A 95 19.82 7.01 -1.92
N PHE A 96 18.84 6.11 -2.02
CA PHE A 96 17.59 6.27 -1.26
C PHE A 96 17.83 6.06 0.24
N GLU A 97 17.10 6.83 1.05
CA GLU A 97 17.09 6.69 2.50
C GLU A 97 16.25 5.48 2.91
N VAL A 98 16.92 4.35 3.08
CA VAL A 98 16.30 3.05 3.40
C VAL A 98 17.09 2.34 4.50
N ASP A 99 16.36 1.75 5.45
CA ASP A 99 16.89 0.87 6.46
C ASP A 99 17.12 -0.53 5.87
N VAL A 100 18.28 -1.12 6.17
CA VAL A 100 18.70 -2.40 5.59
C VAL A 100 18.75 -3.45 6.70
N PRO A 101 18.13 -4.62 6.52
CA PRO A 101 18.16 -5.68 7.52
C PRO A 101 19.59 -6.20 7.72
N VAL A 102 19.94 -6.51 8.97
CA VAL A 102 21.22 -7.12 9.35
C VAL A 102 21.26 -8.62 9.03
N TYR A 103 20.10 -9.27 8.94
CA TYR A 103 19.97 -10.67 8.54
C TYR A 103 18.77 -10.86 7.61
N ALA A 104 18.91 -11.78 6.66
CA ALA A 104 17.84 -12.20 5.77
C ALA A 104 17.92 -13.70 5.47
N CYS A 105 16.77 -14.38 5.40
CA CYS A 105 16.67 -15.76 4.92
C CYS A 105 15.74 -15.81 3.72
N GLY A 106 16.29 -16.20 2.56
CA GLY A 106 15.64 -16.26 1.25
C GLY A 106 14.76 -17.49 0.97
N GLU A 107 14.89 -18.53 1.79
CA GLU A 107 14.44 -19.89 1.45
C GLU A 107 12.89 -20.01 1.45
N PRO A 108 12.25 -20.60 0.42
CA PRO A 108 10.80 -20.86 0.38
C PRO A 108 10.24 -21.46 1.69
N GLY A 109 9.22 -20.82 2.24
CA GLY A 109 8.60 -21.18 3.53
C GLY A 109 9.38 -20.75 4.78
N ARG A 110 10.56 -20.12 4.63
CA ARG A 110 11.48 -19.70 5.70
C ARG A 110 11.89 -18.22 5.58
N GLN A 111 11.17 -17.47 4.74
CA GLN A 111 11.33 -16.03 4.54
C GLN A 111 11.41 -15.32 5.89
N ILE A 112 12.46 -14.54 6.15
CA ILE A 112 12.49 -13.63 7.31
C ILE A 112 13.56 -12.56 7.10
N LEU A 113 13.25 -11.33 7.51
CA LEU A 113 14.18 -10.21 7.61
C LEU A 113 14.33 -9.82 9.08
N LEU A 114 15.56 -9.51 9.52
CA LEU A 114 15.83 -8.98 10.84
C LEU A 114 16.56 -7.65 10.76
N TYR A 115 16.00 -6.63 11.40
CA TYR A 115 16.53 -5.28 11.50
C TYR A 115 17.04 -5.04 12.92
N PRO A 116 18.02 -4.13 13.11
CA PRO A 116 18.29 -3.58 14.43
C PRO A 116 16.98 -3.05 15.05
N LEU A 117 16.77 -3.29 16.34
CA LEU A 117 15.62 -2.68 17.00
C LEU A 117 15.77 -1.16 16.99
N ARG A 118 14.69 -0.47 16.62
CA ARG A 118 14.59 0.98 16.63
C ARG A 118 13.58 1.44 17.68
N ASP A 119 13.87 2.61 18.26
CA ASP A 119 12.96 3.32 19.16
C ASP A 119 12.21 4.46 18.44
N ASP A 120 12.56 4.75 17.19
CA ASP A 120 11.85 5.72 16.35
C ASP A 120 10.39 5.29 16.12
N GLN A 121 9.49 6.25 16.09
CA GLN A 121 8.09 5.99 15.75
C GLN A 121 7.95 5.80 14.24
N ARG A 122 7.01 4.95 13.82
CA ARG A 122 6.58 4.95 12.41
C ARG A 122 5.84 6.25 12.14
N LEU A 123 6.02 6.80 10.94
CA LEU A 123 5.34 8.02 10.54
C LEU A 123 3.81 7.85 10.61
N ALA A 124 3.29 6.64 10.38
CA ALA A 124 1.86 6.36 10.55
C ALA A 124 1.38 6.62 11.98
N ASP A 125 2.15 6.22 12.99
CA ASP A 125 1.81 6.40 14.41
C ASP A 125 1.87 7.89 14.79
N VAL A 126 2.87 8.63 14.28
CA VAL A 126 3.00 10.09 14.47
C VAL A 126 1.80 10.82 13.87
N CYS A 127 1.47 10.54 12.61
CA CYS A 127 0.34 11.19 11.95
C CYS A 127 -0.99 10.87 12.64
N ARG A 128 -1.17 9.61 13.04
CA ARG A 128 -2.36 9.16 13.77
C ARG A 128 -2.54 9.95 15.07
N ALA A 129 -1.49 10.07 15.88
CA ALA A 129 -1.56 10.82 17.14
C ALA A 129 -2.01 12.28 16.91
N ILE A 130 -1.43 12.95 15.92
CA ILE A 130 -1.82 14.31 15.55
C ILE A 130 -3.30 14.38 15.11
N GLU A 131 -3.75 13.44 14.28
CA GLU A 131 -5.11 13.43 13.73
C GLU A 131 -6.19 13.06 14.76
N THR A 132 -5.86 12.22 15.73
CA THR A 132 -6.72 11.86 16.86
C THR A 132 -6.87 13.04 17.81
N ASP A 133 -5.77 13.68 18.18
CA ASP A 133 -5.77 14.79 19.14
C ASP A 133 -6.10 16.15 18.49
N SER A 134 -6.28 16.18 17.17
CA SER A 134 -6.43 17.41 16.37
C SER A 134 -5.31 18.42 16.66
N ALA A 135 -4.09 17.92 16.87
CA ALA A 135 -2.94 18.71 17.30
C ALA A 135 -2.28 19.43 16.11
N TRP A 136 -3.04 20.23 15.36
CA TRP A 136 -2.61 20.83 14.10
C TRP A 136 -1.41 21.77 14.24
N GLN A 137 -1.17 22.33 15.42
CA GLN A 137 0.04 23.10 15.73
C GLN A 137 1.34 22.27 15.66
N GLN A 138 1.25 20.94 15.67
CA GLN A 138 2.40 20.02 15.64
C GLN A 138 2.72 19.51 14.22
N ILE A 139 1.96 19.90 13.19
CA ILE A 139 2.16 19.34 11.84
C ILE A 139 3.41 19.86 11.14
N GLU A 140 3.89 21.07 11.48
CA GLU A 140 4.94 21.74 10.70
C GLU A 140 6.23 20.91 10.60
N PRO A 141 6.80 20.35 11.70
CA PRO A 141 8.02 19.54 11.60
C PRO A 141 7.82 18.25 10.78
N VAL A 142 6.61 17.68 10.82
CA VAL A 142 6.25 16.45 10.09
C VAL A 142 6.11 16.76 8.59
N VAL A 143 5.42 17.85 8.24
CA VAL A 143 5.27 18.32 6.86
C VAL A 143 6.63 18.73 6.28
N ALA A 144 7.48 19.40 7.05
CA ALA A 144 8.83 19.75 6.62
C ALA A 144 9.69 18.50 6.34
N ALA A 145 9.57 17.47 7.17
CA ALA A 145 10.24 16.19 6.94
C ALA A 145 9.70 15.48 5.67
N GLN A 146 8.39 15.46 5.47
CA GLN A 146 7.75 14.93 4.26
C GLN A 146 8.24 15.64 2.99
N ARG A 147 8.26 16.99 2.99
CA ARG A 147 8.73 17.78 1.85
C ARG A 147 10.18 17.49 1.49
N ARG A 148 11.07 17.39 2.49
CA ARG A 148 12.48 17.01 2.27
C ARG A 148 12.58 15.59 1.70
N ALA A 149 11.78 14.66 2.21
CA ALA A 149 11.77 13.28 1.72
C ALA A 149 11.29 13.20 0.26
N ASP A 150 10.18 13.86 -0.11
CA ASP A 150 9.68 13.87 -1.49
C ASP A 150 10.71 14.45 -2.47
N GLN A 151 11.41 15.54 -2.07
CA GLN A 151 12.51 16.11 -2.84
C GLN A 151 13.70 15.15 -2.99
N ALA A 152 14.10 14.49 -1.91
CA ALA A 152 15.20 13.53 -1.95
C ALA A 152 14.85 12.32 -2.83
N ILE A 153 13.66 11.75 -2.65
CA ILE A 153 13.17 10.60 -3.43
C ILE A 153 13.24 10.94 -4.92
N ILE A 154 12.65 12.06 -5.36
CA ILE A 154 12.66 12.39 -6.80
C ILE A 154 14.07 12.65 -7.34
N ALA A 155 14.96 13.22 -6.52
CA ALA A 155 16.34 13.50 -6.91
C ALA A 155 17.14 12.20 -7.14
N HIS A 156 16.81 11.12 -6.43
CA HIS A 156 17.37 9.78 -6.65
C HIS A 156 16.62 8.99 -7.72
N THR A 157 15.32 9.20 -7.89
CA THR A 157 14.49 8.53 -8.91
C THR A 157 14.82 9.02 -10.33
N LEU A 158 14.87 10.33 -10.58
CA LEU A 158 15.02 10.88 -11.94
C LEU A 158 16.28 10.41 -12.69
N PRO A 159 17.46 10.31 -12.06
CA PRO A 159 18.66 9.78 -12.72
C PRO A 159 18.52 8.34 -13.21
N THR A 160 17.60 7.56 -12.62
CA THR A 160 17.36 6.17 -12.99
C THR A 160 16.32 6.01 -14.11
N LEU A 161 15.67 7.11 -14.51
CA LEU A 161 14.62 7.10 -15.52
C LEU A 161 15.17 6.66 -16.89
N ARG A 162 14.69 5.52 -17.36
CA ARG A 162 15.03 4.94 -18.66
C ARG A 162 13.82 4.28 -19.31
N MET A 163 13.99 3.82 -20.55
CA MET A 163 13.03 2.88 -21.13
C MET A 163 13.33 1.46 -20.62
N GLY A 164 12.28 0.77 -20.18
CA GLY A 164 12.33 -0.65 -19.83
C GLY A 164 11.92 -1.53 -21.01
N THR A 165 12.32 -2.80 -20.97
CA THR A 165 11.73 -3.82 -21.85
C THR A 165 10.46 -4.39 -21.23
N THR A 166 9.59 -5.01 -22.04
CA THR A 166 8.41 -5.72 -21.54
C THR A 166 8.76 -6.78 -20.48
N ALA A 167 9.82 -7.54 -20.72
CA ALA A 167 10.25 -8.59 -19.80
C ALA A 167 10.78 -8.03 -18.46
N GLU A 168 11.51 -6.92 -18.51
CA GLU A 168 11.96 -6.23 -17.29
C GLU A 168 10.78 -5.74 -16.45
N VAL A 169 9.77 -5.15 -17.09
CA VAL A 169 8.58 -4.65 -16.39
C VAL A 169 7.73 -5.79 -15.85
N GLU A 170 7.47 -6.83 -16.65
CA GLU A 170 6.72 -8.02 -16.22
C GLU A 170 7.33 -8.72 -15.00
N ALA A 171 8.64 -8.63 -14.82
CA ALA A 171 9.34 -9.23 -13.69
C ALA A 171 9.20 -8.43 -12.38
N GLU A 172 8.71 -7.19 -12.42
CA GLU A 172 8.64 -6.34 -11.23
C GLU A 172 7.52 -6.76 -10.27
N SER A 173 7.86 -6.87 -8.98
CA SER A 173 6.91 -7.27 -7.93
C SER A 173 5.77 -6.28 -7.72
N ILE A 174 5.94 -5.01 -8.12
CA ILE A 174 4.89 -3.99 -7.97
C ILE A 174 3.57 -4.39 -8.66
N HIS A 175 3.63 -5.25 -9.69
CA HIS A 175 2.43 -5.77 -10.35
C HIS A 175 1.57 -6.64 -9.44
N GLN A 176 2.13 -7.19 -8.36
CA GLN A 176 1.36 -7.84 -7.32
C GLN A 176 0.33 -6.90 -6.68
N LEU A 177 0.69 -5.62 -6.50
CA LEU A 177 -0.17 -4.64 -5.86
C LEU A 177 -1.33 -4.19 -6.75
N PHE A 178 -1.10 -4.11 -8.07
CA PHE A 178 -2.01 -3.40 -9.00
C PHE A 178 -2.64 -4.26 -10.07
N TRP A 179 -2.04 -5.40 -10.47
CA TRP A 179 -2.54 -6.20 -11.60
C TRP A 179 -2.78 -7.67 -11.27
N ASN A 180 -1.87 -8.36 -10.59
CA ASN A 180 -2.03 -9.79 -10.29
C ASN A 180 -3.30 -10.06 -9.46
N ARG A 181 -3.68 -9.10 -8.60
CA ARG A 181 -4.89 -9.14 -7.78
C ARG A 181 -6.20 -8.91 -8.56
N LEU A 182 -6.11 -8.58 -9.84
CA LEU A 182 -7.25 -8.38 -10.75
C LEU A 182 -7.50 -9.57 -11.68
N VAL A 183 -6.63 -10.59 -11.65
CA VAL A 183 -6.64 -11.69 -12.61
C VAL A 183 -6.59 -13.03 -11.90
N SER A 184 -7.38 -13.98 -12.41
CA SER A 184 -7.34 -15.39 -12.01
C SER A 184 -8.02 -16.23 -13.10
N PRO A 185 -7.66 -17.51 -13.27
CA PRO A 185 -8.32 -18.38 -14.23
C PRO A 185 -9.86 -18.39 -14.08
N GLY A 186 -10.57 -18.47 -15.22
CA GLY A 186 -12.04 -18.55 -15.25
C GLY A 186 -12.78 -17.23 -15.01
N HIS A 187 -12.09 -16.11 -14.85
CA HIS A 187 -12.68 -14.78 -14.66
C HIS A 187 -12.28 -13.81 -15.77
N ASP A 188 -13.13 -12.83 -16.05
CA ASP A 188 -12.77 -11.71 -16.93
C ASP A 188 -11.56 -10.94 -16.34
N ILE A 189 -10.66 -10.47 -17.20
CA ILE A 189 -9.54 -9.62 -16.78
C ILE A 189 -10.09 -8.37 -16.09
N GLY A 190 -9.69 -8.14 -14.84
CA GLY A 190 -10.23 -7.09 -13.99
C GLY A 190 -11.14 -7.61 -12.88
N LEU A 191 -11.74 -8.78 -13.05
CA LEU A 191 -12.71 -9.38 -12.12
C LEU A 191 -12.21 -10.69 -11.49
N GLY A 192 -10.92 -10.97 -11.60
CA GLY A 192 -10.27 -12.12 -10.96
C GLY A 192 -9.59 -11.77 -9.64
N GLY A 193 -8.79 -12.71 -9.12
CA GLY A 193 -7.93 -12.51 -7.96
C GLY A 193 -8.69 -12.04 -6.72
N ARG A 194 -8.21 -10.96 -6.10
CA ARG A 194 -8.86 -10.37 -4.92
C ARG A 194 -10.22 -9.77 -5.24
N VAL A 195 -10.47 -9.30 -6.46
CA VAL A 195 -11.81 -8.80 -6.84
C VAL A 195 -12.83 -9.93 -6.78
N ALA A 196 -12.48 -11.09 -7.34
CA ALA A 196 -13.33 -12.28 -7.27
C ALA A 196 -13.60 -12.70 -5.81
N SER A 197 -12.55 -12.78 -4.99
CA SER A 197 -12.65 -13.18 -3.58
C SER A 197 -13.44 -12.17 -2.73
N PHE A 198 -13.18 -10.88 -2.91
CA PHE A 198 -13.73 -9.84 -2.04
C PHE A 198 -15.15 -9.47 -2.45
N TYR A 199 -15.46 -9.41 -3.76
CA TYR A 199 -16.62 -8.68 -4.25
C TYR A 199 -17.57 -9.49 -5.14
N VAL A 200 -17.05 -10.37 -5.99
CA VAL A 200 -17.91 -11.09 -6.95
C VAL A 200 -18.87 -12.03 -6.22
N ASP A 201 -20.15 -11.92 -6.58
CA ASP A 201 -21.28 -12.66 -5.99
C ASP A 201 -21.47 -12.45 -4.48
N GLN A 202 -20.90 -11.36 -3.96
CA GLN A 202 -21.01 -10.99 -2.56
C GLN A 202 -22.13 -9.99 -2.29
N THR A 203 -22.49 -9.87 -1.02
CA THR A 203 -23.40 -8.83 -0.51
C THR A 203 -22.64 -7.72 0.20
N PHE A 204 -23.19 -6.52 0.09
CA PHE A 204 -22.62 -5.28 0.60
C PHE A 204 -23.63 -4.63 1.54
N THR A 205 -23.12 -4.09 2.65
CA THR A 205 -23.88 -3.19 3.52
C THR A 205 -23.17 -1.85 3.51
N LEU A 206 -23.81 -0.83 2.93
CA LEU A 206 -23.28 0.53 2.79
C LEU A 206 -24.23 1.48 3.52
N GLY A 207 -23.79 2.03 4.66
CA GLY A 207 -24.71 2.67 5.60
C GLY A 207 -25.83 1.71 6.02
N GLU A 208 -27.09 2.08 5.78
CA GLU A 208 -28.26 1.25 6.07
C GLU A 208 -28.70 0.39 4.88
N MET A 209 -28.10 0.56 3.70
CA MET A 209 -28.51 -0.10 2.47
C MET A 209 -27.78 -1.42 2.26
N GLN A 210 -28.51 -2.45 1.84
CA GLN A 210 -27.96 -3.72 1.38
C GLN A 210 -28.08 -3.87 -0.13
N LEU A 211 -26.99 -4.29 -0.78
CA LEU A 211 -26.92 -4.50 -2.22
C LEU A 211 -26.14 -5.78 -2.52
N ASP A 212 -26.51 -6.48 -3.59
CA ASP A 212 -25.66 -7.53 -4.16
C ASP A 212 -24.64 -6.95 -5.15
N TRP A 213 -23.58 -7.71 -5.40
CA TRP A 213 -22.54 -7.38 -6.38
C TRP A 213 -23.11 -7.06 -7.76
N SER A 214 -24.06 -7.87 -8.21
CA SER A 214 -24.63 -7.73 -9.55
C SER A 214 -25.20 -6.32 -9.73
N THR A 215 -25.90 -5.82 -8.72
CA THR A 215 -26.50 -4.49 -8.69
C THR A 215 -25.42 -3.44 -8.46
N LEU A 216 -24.70 -3.50 -7.35
CA LEU A 216 -23.74 -2.46 -6.94
C LEU A 216 -22.69 -2.18 -8.01
N SER A 217 -22.16 -3.24 -8.64
CA SER A 217 -21.08 -3.13 -9.62
C SER A 217 -21.45 -2.33 -10.87
N ARG A 218 -22.75 -2.18 -11.17
CA ARG A 218 -23.27 -1.49 -12.35
C ARG A 218 -23.83 -0.09 -12.06
N LEU A 219 -23.95 0.30 -10.79
CA LEU A 219 -24.48 1.62 -10.44
C LEU A 219 -23.45 2.71 -10.79
N HIS A 220 -23.98 3.85 -11.25
CA HIS A 220 -23.25 5.10 -11.23
C HIS A 220 -23.20 5.64 -9.80
N TRP A 221 -22.24 6.50 -9.52
CA TRP A 221 -22.05 7.03 -8.16
C TRP A 221 -22.23 8.54 -8.15
N ARG A 222 -22.91 9.04 -7.11
CA ARG A 222 -22.89 10.44 -6.74
C ARG A 222 -22.37 10.56 -5.32
N VAL A 223 -21.17 11.11 -5.14
CA VAL A 223 -20.56 11.29 -3.82
C VAL A 223 -20.57 12.78 -3.47
N ASN A 224 -21.19 13.16 -2.36
CA ASN A 224 -21.26 14.54 -1.90
C ASN A 224 -21.71 15.54 -3.00
N GLY A 225 -22.65 15.11 -3.85
CA GLY A 225 -23.15 15.89 -4.99
C GLY A 225 -22.37 15.74 -6.30
N VAL A 226 -21.13 15.25 -6.28
CA VAL A 226 -20.30 15.04 -7.48
C VAL A 226 -20.69 13.73 -8.15
N SER A 227 -21.00 13.78 -9.45
CA SER A 227 -21.46 12.60 -10.21
C SER A 227 -20.32 11.96 -11.01
N TYR A 228 -20.14 10.66 -10.84
CA TYR A 228 -19.12 9.85 -11.52
C TYR A 228 -19.77 8.91 -12.53
N GLN A 229 -19.29 8.99 -13.79
CA GLN A 229 -19.92 8.34 -14.93
C GLN A 229 -19.58 6.86 -15.07
N GLN A 230 -18.44 6.39 -14.54
CA GLN A 230 -18.08 4.99 -14.63
C GLN A 230 -18.63 4.23 -13.42
N SER A 231 -18.99 2.97 -13.63
CA SER A 231 -19.36 2.06 -12.55
C SER A 231 -18.13 1.39 -11.94
N LEU A 232 -18.28 0.75 -10.78
CA LEU A 232 -17.23 -0.08 -10.18
C LEU A 232 -16.74 -1.16 -11.14
N ARG A 233 -17.66 -1.81 -11.87
CA ARG A 233 -17.33 -2.84 -12.86
C ARG A 233 -16.47 -2.26 -13.98
N ASP A 234 -16.81 -1.07 -14.48
CA ASP A 234 -16.04 -0.42 -15.55
C ASP A 234 -14.62 -0.11 -15.10
N LEU A 235 -14.44 0.39 -13.87
CA LEU A 235 -13.13 0.68 -13.30
C LEU A 235 -12.28 -0.57 -13.15
N PHE A 236 -12.83 -1.67 -12.60
CA PHE A 236 -12.09 -2.93 -12.48
C PHE A 236 -11.68 -3.52 -13.84
N LEU A 237 -12.60 -3.55 -14.81
CA LEU A 237 -12.31 -4.03 -16.17
C LEU A 237 -11.28 -3.14 -16.87
N ALA A 238 -11.33 -1.83 -16.67
CA ALA A 238 -10.34 -0.89 -17.19
C ALA A 238 -8.98 -1.11 -16.52
N ALA A 239 -8.92 -1.24 -15.20
CA ALA A 239 -7.70 -1.49 -14.44
C ALA A 239 -6.99 -2.76 -14.90
N GLY A 240 -7.74 -3.86 -15.09
CA GLY A 240 -7.17 -5.13 -15.56
C GLY A 240 -6.50 -5.05 -16.93
N ARG A 241 -6.90 -4.09 -17.78
CA ARG A 241 -6.30 -3.86 -19.10
C ARG A 241 -5.19 -2.82 -19.08
N VAL A 242 -5.44 -1.68 -18.44
CA VAL A 242 -4.54 -0.52 -18.45
C VAL A 242 -3.32 -0.74 -17.54
N LEU A 243 -3.49 -1.45 -16.43
CA LEU A 243 -2.41 -1.74 -15.47
C LEU A 243 -1.69 -3.05 -15.78
N ALA A 244 -2.01 -3.71 -16.89
CA ALA A 244 -1.29 -4.90 -17.34
C ALA A 244 0.20 -4.58 -17.57
N PRO A 245 1.14 -5.42 -17.10
CA PRO A 245 2.57 -5.15 -17.22
C PRO A 245 3.02 -4.78 -18.64
N ALA A 246 2.55 -5.52 -19.64
CA ALA A 246 2.86 -5.24 -21.06
C ALA A 246 2.33 -3.89 -21.56
N ALA A 247 1.25 -3.36 -20.99
CA ALA A 247 0.74 -2.03 -21.31
C ALA A 247 1.61 -0.93 -20.68
N LEU A 248 2.09 -1.16 -19.46
CA LEU A 248 2.91 -0.24 -18.68
C LEU A 248 4.38 -0.19 -19.15
N ALA A 249 4.86 -1.23 -19.82
CA ALA A 249 6.20 -1.27 -20.42
C ALA A 249 6.46 -0.22 -21.52
N ARG A 250 5.41 0.51 -21.94
CA ARG A 250 5.49 1.51 -23.02
C ARG A 250 5.84 2.91 -22.53
N HIS A 251 5.96 3.11 -21.22
CA HIS A 251 6.41 4.36 -20.64
C HIS A 251 7.65 4.13 -19.77
N GLY A 252 8.35 5.22 -19.43
CA GLY A 252 9.60 5.14 -18.68
C GLY A 252 9.47 4.33 -17.39
N VAL A 253 10.57 3.70 -17.01
CA VAL A 253 10.75 2.95 -15.76
C VAL A 253 11.81 3.61 -14.90
N VAL A 254 11.74 3.37 -13.59
CA VAL A 254 12.64 3.93 -12.59
C VAL A 254 13.02 2.90 -11.54
N VAL A 255 14.07 3.20 -10.77
CA VAL A 255 14.29 2.59 -9.46
C VAL A 255 13.36 3.28 -8.46
N ALA A 256 12.57 2.50 -7.72
CA ALA A 256 11.65 3.02 -6.71
C ALA A 256 11.34 1.96 -5.65
N HIS A 257 10.86 2.42 -4.49
CA HIS A 257 10.43 1.55 -3.39
C HIS A 257 9.11 0.83 -3.68
N GLY A 258 8.20 1.45 -4.44
CA GLY A 258 6.90 0.88 -4.81
C GLY A 258 5.86 0.80 -3.68
N ASP A 259 6.28 0.86 -2.42
CA ASP A 259 5.44 0.71 -1.22
C ASP A 259 5.94 1.48 0.01
N ALA A 260 6.39 2.72 -0.18
CA ALA A 260 6.84 3.58 0.91
C ALA A 260 5.66 4.26 1.64
N HIS A 261 4.66 3.49 2.09
CA HIS A 261 3.57 4.05 2.89
C HIS A 261 4.04 4.37 4.33
N ASN A 262 3.36 5.24 5.07
CA ASN A 262 3.81 5.78 6.35
C ASN A 262 4.08 4.73 7.44
N ALA A 263 3.50 3.52 7.36
CA ALA A 263 3.80 2.42 8.29
C ALA A 263 5.13 1.70 7.97
N ASN A 264 5.70 1.95 6.78
CA ASN A 264 7.00 1.50 6.30
C ASN A 264 8.03 2.67 6.26
N VAL A 265 7.78 3.71 7.06
CA VAL A 265 8.66 4.89 7.16
C VAL A 265 8.87 5.21 8.63
N TRP A 266 10.13 5.28 9.05
CA TRP A 266 10.54 5.77 10.36
C TRP A 266 10.56 7.30 10.38
N TYR A 267 10.12 7.89 11.49
CA TYR A 267 10.25 9.31 11.78
C TYR A 267 11.39 9.52 12.79
N GLU A 268 12.59 9.75 12.27
CA GLU A 268 13.79 9.93 13.09
C GLU A 268 13.85 11.34 13.67
N THR A 269 13.89 11.44 15.01
CA THR A 269 13.90 12.73 15.74
C THR A 269 15.22 13.05 16.42
N HIS A 270 16.21 12.17 16.32
CA HIS A 270 17.52 12.33 16.95
C HIS A 270 18.45 13.32 16.22
N HIS A 271 18.04 13.81 15.05
CA HIS A 271 18.76 14.79 14.25
C HIS A 271 18.30 16.22 14.55
N ALA A 272 19.08 17.22 14.13
CA ALA A 272 18.70 18.64 14.29
C ALA A 272 17.36 18.99 13.59
N GLN A 273 17.01 18.25 12.54
CA GLN A 273 15.70 18.29 11.89
C GLN A 273 15.20 16.86 11.69
N PRO A 274 13.90 16.59 11.90
CA PRO A 274 13.38 15.23 11.71
C PRO A 274 13.59 14.72 10.28
N LYS A 275 13.89 13.43 10.17
CA LYS A 275 14.19 12.73 8.92
C LYS A 275 13.24 11.56 8.71
N LEU A 276 12.90 11.29 7.46
CA LEU A 276 12.12 10.11 7.07
C LEU A 276 13.06 9.06 6.47
N VAL A 277 12.98 7.83 6.97
CA VAL A 277 13.77 6.70 6.47
C VAL A 277 12.83 5.54 6.19
N SER A 278 12.81 5.09 4.94
CA SER A 278 11.98 3.95 4.53
C SER A 278 12.53 2.63 5.04
N PHE A 279 11.69 1.62 5.15
CA PHE A 279 12.11 0.24 5.41
C PHE A 279 11.10 -0.72 4.79
N ASP A 280 11.39 -2.01 4.80
CA ASP A 280 10.54 -3.03 4.18
C ASP A 280 10.25 -2.78 2.68
N PRO A 281 11.30 -2.75 1.84
CA PRO A 281 11.18 -2.50 0.40
C PRO A 281 10.67 -3.72 -0.38
N ALA A 282 9.60 -4.34 0.12
CA ALA A 282 9.02 -5.56 -0.43
C ALA A 282 8.65 -5.42 -1.91
N PHE A 283 8.27 -4.23 -2.38
CA PHE A 283 7.89 -3.99 -3.77
C PHE A 283 8.88 -3.12 -4.54
N ALA A 284 10.09 -2.92 -4.02
CA ALA A 284 11.08 -2.13 -4.74
C ALA A 284 11.61 -2.87 -5.96
N GLY A 285 12.10 -2.09 -6.93
CA GLY A 285 12.49 -2.61 -8.22
C GLY A 285 13.38 -1.65 -8.99
N SER A 286 13.95 -2.13 -10.09
CA SER A 286 14.89 -1.36 -10.94
C SER A 286 14.28 -0.92 -12.27
N SER A 287 13.10 -1.46 -12.57
CA SER A 287 12.31 -1.26 -13.78
C SER A 287 10.84 -0.99 -13.43
N ILE A 288 10.59 -0.38 -12.27
CA ILE A 288 9.24 -0.01 -11.82
C ILE A 288 8.64 0.96 -12.84
N PRO A 289 7.43 0.72 -13.38
CA PRO A 289 6.78 1.68 -14.26
C PRO A 289 6.64 3.03 -13.54
N ALA A 290 7.17 4.10 -14.13
CA ALA A 290 7.34 5.39 -13.44
C ALA A 290 6.03 5.95 -12.87
N LEU A 291 4.91 5.75 -13.59
CA LEU A 291 3.58 6.19 -13.16
C LEU A 291 2.99 5.37 -12.01
N LEU A 292 3.60 4.25 -11.62
CA LEU A 292 3.21 3.45 -10.45
C LEU A 292 4.09 3.68 -9.22
N ALA A 293 5.31 4.20 -9.41
CA ALA A 293 6.38 4.22 -8.41
C ALA A 293 5.96 4.74 -7.03
N GLU A 294 5.14 5.80 -6.98
CA GLU A 294 4.68 6.43 -5.74
C GLU A 294 3.16 6.41 -5.57
N ILE A 295 2.43 5.60 -6.35
CA ILE A 295 0.96 5.54 -6.26
C ILE A 295 0.54 5.04 -4.88
N LYS A 296 1.17 3.97 -4.39
CA LYS A 296 0.80 3.36 -3.12
C LYS A 296 1.04 4.33 -1.95
N ALA A 297 2.20 4.98 -1.91
CA ALA A 297 2.48 6.03 -0.93
C ALA A 297 1.49 7.21 -1.05
N THR A 298 1.20 7.67 -2.28
CA THR A 298 0.22 8.74 -2.50
C THR A 298 -1.16 8.37 -1.96
N PHE A 299 -1.65 7.16 -2.20
CA PHE A 299 -2.93 6.74 -1.65
C PHE A 299 -2.89 6.56 -0.13
N HIS A 300 -2.00 5.69 0.36
CA HIS A 300 -2.00 5.26 1.75
C HIS A 300 -1.55 6.34 2.72
N ASN A 301 -0.76 7.33 2.28
CA ASN A 301 -0.29 8.40 3.16
C ASN A 301 -1.24 9.60 3.19
N ILE A 302 -2.26 9.63 2.32
CA ILE A 302 -3.15 10.76 2.13
C ILE A 302 -4.60 10.29 2.24
N PHE A 303 -5.11 9.59 1.22
CA PHE A 303 -6.52 9.28 1.05
C PHE A 303 -7.03 8.13 1.91
N ALA A 304 -6.15 7.26 2.43
CA ALA A 304 -6.53 6.22 3.39
C ALA A 304 -6.84 6.75 4.80
N HIS A 305 -6.61 8.04 5.04
CA HIS A 305 -6.69 8.68 6.35
C HIS A 305 -7.64 9.89 6.34
N PRO A 306 -8.23 10.27 7.49
CA PRO A 306 -8.08 9.61 8.79
C PRO A 306 -8.99 8.39 8.92
N CYS A 307 -8.49 7.38 9.65
CA CYS A 307 -9.13 6.18 10.20
C CYS A 307 -9.97 5.26 9.30
N TRP A 308 -10.62 5.71 8.23
CA TRP A 308 -11.62 4.88 7.53
C TRP A 308 -11.08 3.56 6.99
N LEU A 309 -9.82 3.52 6.53
CA LEU A 309 -9.22 2.29 6.01
C LEU A 309 -8.74 1.36 7.13
N TYR A 310 -8.01 1.93 8.10
CA TYR A 310 -7.24 1.15 9.08
C TYR A 310 -7.92 0.99 10.44
N GLU A 311 -8.84 1.89 10.78
CA GLU A 311 -9.51 1.96 12.08
C GLU A 311 -11.02 2.17 11.89
N PRO A 312 -11.75 1.17 11.34
CA PRO A 312 -13.16 1.31 11.00
C PRO A 312 -14.05 1.72 12.17
N ALA A 313 -13.75 1.26 13.40
CA ALA A 313 -14.50 1.65 14.61
C ALA A 313 -14.45 3.17 14.82
N ASP A 314 -13.25 3.74 14.83
CA ASP A 314 -13.05 5.19 14.96
C ASP A 314 -13.74 5.96 13.82
N ALA A 315 -13.76 5.39 12.61
CA ALA A 315 -14.47 5.99 11.48
C ALA A 315 -15.99 6.01 11.66
N ALA A 316 -16.58 4.98 12.29
CA ALA A 316 -18.00 4.96 12.59
C ALA A 316 -18.40 5.98 13.67
N ASP A 317 -17.51 6.23 14.64
CA ASP A 317 -17.74 7.23 15.68
C ASP A 317 -17.54 8.67 15.16
N ARG A 318 -16.62 8.86 14.20
CA ARG A 318 -16.23 10.18 13.69
C ARG A 318 -17.10 10.68 12.54
N TYR A 319 -17.56 9.80 11.66
CA TYR A 319 -18.19 10.20 10.40
C TYR A 319 -19.66 9.82 10.32
N GLN A 320 -20.42 10.70 9.68
CA GLN A 320 -21.80 10.48 9.30
C GLN A 320 -21.84 10.10 7.83
N VAL A 321 -22.61 9.06 7.50
CA VAL A 321 -22.80 8.61 6.13
C VAL A 321 -24.29 8.37 5.90
N SER A 322 -24.79 8.83 4.76
CA SER A 322 -26.09 8.45 4.23
C SER A 322 -25.91 7.82 2.86
N VAL A 323 -26.60 6.71 2.62
CA VAL A 323 -26.57 6.00 1.33
C VAL A 323 -28.01 5.83 0.86
N ARG A 324 -28.29 6.30 -0.35
CA ARG A 324 -29.58 6.08 -1.01
C ARG A 324 -29.36 5.67 -2.46
N ARG A 325 -30.33 4.99 -3.03
CA ARG A 325 -30.34 4.63 -4.44
C ARG A 325 -31.44 5.39 -5.14
N ASP A 326 -31.09 6.06 -6.23
CA ASP A 326 -32.01 6.75 -7.14
C ASP A 326 -31.85 6.15 -8.55
N GLY A 327 -32.74 5.23 -8.91
CA GLY A 327 -32.65 4.46 -10.15
C GLY A 327 -31.33 3.69 -10.26
N ASP A 328 -30.52 4.06 -11.24
CA ASP A 328 -29.19 3.48 -11.51
C ASP A 328 -28.03 4.28 -10.88
N THR A 329 -28.34 5.24 -10.01
CA THR A 329 -27.33 6.00 -9.26
C THR A 329 -27.37 5.64 -7.79
N LEU A 330 -26.21 5.31 -7.23
CA LEU A 330 -25.99 5.25 -5.79
C LEU A 330 -25.51 6.63 -5.32
N GLU A 331 -26.29 7.27 -4.47
CA GLU A 331 -25.88 8.52 -3.84
C GLU A 331 -25.36 8.24 -2.44
N VAL A 332 -24.12 8.67 -2.20
CA VAL A 332 -23.45 8.58 -0.92
C VAL A 332 -23.08 9.98 -0.47
N ASN A 333 -23.59 10.40 0.68
CA ASN A 333 -23.17 11.66 1.30
C ASN A 333 -22.47 11.35 2.62
N HIS A 334 -21.31 11.97 2.84
CA HIS A 334 -20.52 11.82 4.04
C HIS A 334 -19.74 13.10 4.39
N ASN A 335 -19.35 13.22 5.65
CA ASN A 335 -18.54 14.34 6.14
C ASN A 335 -17.04 14.00 6.32
N TRP A 336 -16.57 12.86 5.79
CA TRP A 336 -15.12 12.61 5.68
C TRP A 336 -14.47 13.62 4.73
N ASP A 337 -13.31 14.13 5.14
CA ASP A 337 -12.46 15.05 4.38
C ASP A 337 -10.99 14.86 4.77
N LEU A 338 -10.07 15.32 3.93
CA LEU A 338 -8.64 15.32 4.24
C LEU A 338 -8.36 16.21 5.45
N SER A 339 -7.55 15.69 6.38
CA SER A 339 -7.03 16.54 7.46
C SER A 339 -6.03 17.55 6.92
N PRO A 340 -5.77 18.68 7.63
CA PRO A 340 -4.74 19.65 7.23
C PRO A 340 -3.36 19.01 6.98
N LEU A 341 -3.03 17.96 7.76
CA LEU A 341 -1.81 17.19 7.59
C LEU A 341 -1.79 16.43 6.24
N ARG A 342 -2.88 15.74 5.89
CA ARG A 342 -2.97 14.96 4.65
C ARG A 342 -3.07 15.85 3.42
N ALA A 343 -3.76 16.99 3.52
CA ALA A 343 -3.77 18.01 2.47
C ALA A 343 -2.35 18.54 2.19
N ALA A 344 -1.57 18.83 3.25
CA ALA A 344 -0.17 19.25 3.10
C ALA A 344 0.71 18.16 2.48
N PHE A 345 0.46 16.88 2.79
CA PHE A 345 1.15 15.76 2.14
C PHE A 345 0.79 15.64 0.66
N LEU A 346 -0.48 15.81 0.29
CA LEU A 346 -0.93 15.82 -1.11
C LEU A 346 -0.27 16.92 -1.92
N GLN A 347 -0.20 18.14 -1.35
CA GLN A 347 0.50 19.25 -1.95
C GLN A 347 2.00 18.94 -2.12
N SER A 348 2.67 18.47 -1.06
CA SER A 348 4.08 18.06 -1.11
C SER A 348 4.34 17.04 -2.22
N LYS A 349 3.53 15.98 -2.28
CA LYS A 349 3.69 14.90 -3.26
C LYS A 349 3.48 15.38 -4.68
N GLY A 350 2.47 16.23 -4.90
CA GLY A 350 2.17 16.84 -6.19
C GLY A 350 3.32 17.72 -6.69
N GLU A 351 3.70 18.71 -5.88
CA GLU A 351 4.72 19.72 -6.23
C GLU A 351 6.12 19.12 -6.37
N LEU A 352 6.52 18.26 -5.43
CA LEU A 352 7.93 17.90 -5.25
C LEU A 352 8.27 16.56 -5.89
N TYR A 353 7.31 15.67 -6.14
CA TYR A 353 7.55 14.38 -6.78
C TYR A 353 6.86 14.24 -8.14
N TRP A 354 5.53 14.34 -8.18
CA TRP A 354 4.76 14.03 -9.38
C TRP A 354 4.97 15.04 -10.52
N GLN A 355 4.91 16.34 -10.23
CA GLN A 355 5.15 17.39 -11.23
C GLN A 355 6.52 17.23 -11.92
N PRO A 356 7.66 17.11 -11.20
CA PRO A 356 8.96 16.88 -11.83
C PRO A 356 9.03 15.59 -12.66
N LEU A 357 8.47 14.49 -12.15
CA LEU A 357 8.48 13.21 -12.86
C LEU A 357 7.70 13.29 -14.18
N LEU A 358 6.48 13.82 -14.15
CA LEU A 358 5.62 13.96 -15.32
C LEU A 358 6.22 14.94 -16.33
N ALA A 359 6.84 16.03 -15.85
CA ALA A 359 7.55 16.98 -16.70
C ALA A 359 8.72 16.32 -17.44
N GLU A 360 9.54 15.51 -16.77
CA GLU A 360 10.66 14.82 -17.42
C GLU A 360 10.17 13.74 -18.40
N LEU A 361 9.15 12.95 -18.04
CA LEU A 361 8.51 12.00 -18.96
C LEU A 361 7.96 12.71 -20.21
N LYS A 362 7.30 13.85 -20.05
CA LYS A 362 6.76 14.67 -21.16
C LYS A 362 7.89 15.21 -22.04
N LYS A 363 8.94 15.76 -21.44
CA LYS A 363 10.13 16.28 -22.13
C LYS A 363 10.83 15.20 -22.97
N LYS A 364 10.89 13.96 -22.49
CA LYS A 364 11.44 12.82 -23.24
C LYS A 364 10.47 12.24 -24.28
N GLY A 365 9.21 12.67 -24.31
CA GLY A 365 8.17 12.08 -25.16
C GLY A 365 7.70 10.70 -24.69
N TRP A 366 7.95 10.35 -23.41
CA TRP A 366 7.64 9.05 -22.82
C TRP A 366 6.38 9.06 -21.95
N LEU A 367 5.75 10.23 -21.77
CA LEU A 367 4.48 10.35 -21.07
C LEU A 367 3.34 9.87 -21.98
N PRO A 368 2.62 8.79 -21.63
CA PRO A 368 1.52 8.30 -22.45
C PRO A 368 0.32 9.26 -22.40
N ALA A 369 -0.45 9.32 -23.49
CA ALA A 369 -1.61 10.21 -23.58
C ALA A 369 -2.69 9.93 -22.50
N ASN A 370 -2.77 8.69 -22.02
CA ASN A 370 -3.69 8.26 -20.97
C ASN A 370 -3.04 8.20 -19.57
N TRP A 371 -1.96 8.95 -19.31
CA TRP A 371 -1.25 8.91 -18.02
C TRP A 371 -2.17 9.15 -16.80
N GLN A 372 -3.13 10.07 -16.89
CA GLN A 372 -4.10 10.32 -15.83
C GLN A 372 -4.94 9.07 -15.54
N GLN A 373 -5.38 8.39 -16.59
CA GLN A 373 -6.15 7.15 -16.45
C GLN A 373 -5.33 6.05 -15.74
N ILE A 374 -4.04 5.93 -16.07
CA ILE A 374 -3.12 4.99 -15.40
C ILE A 374 -3.07 5.29 -13.90
N MET A 375 -2.82 6.56 -13.53
CA MET A 375 -2.73 6.96 -12.12
C MET A 375 -4.07 6.76 -11.38
N ARG A 376 -5.19 7.16 -11.98
CA ARG A 376 -6.54 7.01 -11.42
C ARG A 376 -6.89 5.55 -11.14
N LEU A 377 -6.67 4.67 -12.11
CA LEU A 377 -6.96 3.24 -11.96
C LEU A 377 -6.06 2.59 -10.90
N ALA A 378 -4.78 2.99 -10.85
CA ALA A 378 -3.87 2.48 -9.82
C ALA A 378 -4.26 2.96 -8.42
N LEU A 379 -4.66 4.24 -8.26
CA LEU A 379 -5.19 4.78 -7.00
C LEU A 379 -6.52 4.13 -6.60
N PHE A 380 -7.42 3.85 -7.54
CA PHE A 380 -8.64 3.08 -7.33
C PHE A 380 -8.36 1.66 -6.82
N CYS A 381 -7.32 1.01 -7.35
CA CYS A 381 -6.90 -0.32 -6.93
C CYS A 381 -6.33 -0.35 -5.49
N CYS A 382 -5.75 0.75 -4.98
CA CYS A 382 -5.15 0.75 -3.65
C CYS A 382 -6.12 0.34 -2.54
N PRO A 383 -7.29 0.97 -2.35
CA PRO A 383 -8.21 0.53 -1.30
C PRO A 383 -8.97 -0.74 -1.68
N THR A 384 -9.31 -0.91 -2.96
CA THR A 384 -10.17 -2.00 -3.40
C THR A 384 -9.46 -3.35 -3.44
N LEU A 385 -8.13 -3.37 -3.59
CA LEU A 385 -7.35 -4.61 -3.65
C LEU A 385 -6.50 -4.86 -2.41
N VAL A 386 -6.16 -3.85 -1.60
CA VAL A 386 -5.35 -4.07 -0.40
C VAL A 386 -6.17 -4.69 0.72
N MET A 387 -7.41 -4.25 0.91
CA MET A 387 -8.34 -4.78 1.91
C MET A 387 -9.70 -5.10 1.29
N ASN A 388 -10.40 -6.07 1.88
CA ASN A 388 -11.79 -6.32 1.53
C ASN A 388 -12.66 -5.19 2.06
N LEU A 389 -13.12 -4.26 1.22
CA LEU A 389 -13.88 -3.09 1.67
C LEU A 389 -15.30 -3.40 2.17
N ARG A 390 -15.78 -4.65 2.09
CA ARG A 390 -17.13 -4.99 2.55
C ARG A 390 -17.27 -4.87 4.06
N ALA A 391 -18.41 -4.36 4.50
CA ALA A 391 -18.79 -4.43 5.91
C ALA A 391 -19.09 -5.88 6.35
N GLY A 392 -18.62 -6.27 7.54
CA GLY A 392 -18.99 -7.54 8.20
C GLY A 392 -17.83 -8.50 8.40
N SER A 393 -18.11 -9.70 8.92
CA SER A 393 -17.11 -10.61 9.52
C SER A 393 -15.98 -11.11 8.60
N ALA A 394 -16.11 -10.94 7.29
CA ALA A 394 -15.06 -11.26 6.32
C ALA A 394 -14.05 -10.09 6.12
N SER A 395 -14.19 -9.03 6.90
CA SER A 395 -13.39 -7.81 6.85
C SER A 395 -13.38 -7.12 8.22
N ASN A 396 -12.45 -6.18 8.43
CA ASN A 396 -12.49 -5.27 9.56
C ASN A 396 -13.42 -4.07 9.33
N HIS A 397 -13.92 -3.88 8.10
CA HIS A 397 -14.80 -2.76 7.76
C HIS A 397 -16.20 -2.91 8.34
N ASN A 398 -16.82 -1.76 8.57
CA ASN A 398 -18.21 -1.58 8.97
C ASN A 398 -18.98 -0.78 7.91
N PRO A 399 -20.31 -0.63 8.01
CA PRO A 399 -21.09 0.03 6.95
C PRO A 399 -20.66 1.47 6.64
N THR A 400 -20.19 2.22 7.64
CA THR A 400 -19.69 3.60 7.49
C THR A 400 -18.38 3.64 6.72
N SER A 401 -17.36 2.93 7.21
CA SER A 401 -16.04 2.86 6.56
C SER A 401 -16.09 2.20 5.17
N SER A 402 -16.98 1.23 4.95
CA SER A 402 -17.21 0.61 3.65
C SER A 402 -17.76 1.62 2.64
N ALA A 403 -18.78 2.39 3.02
CA ALA A 403 -19.36 3.42 2.16
C ALA A 403 -18.37 4.56 1.86
N ILE A 404 -17.59 5.01 2.85
CA ILE A 404 -16.50 5.98 2.64
C ILE A 404 -15.43 5.41 1.70
N GLY A 405 -15.01 4.17 1.93
CA GLY A 405 -13.96 3.53 1.15
C GLY A 405 -14.30 3.37 -0.33
N PHE A 406 -15.51 2.91 -0.64
CA PHE A 406 -15.97 2.88 -2.04
C PHE A 406 -16.15 4.28 -2.62
N SER A 407 -16.65 5.25 -1.85
CA SER A 407 -16.82 6.63 -2.32
C SER A 407 -15.47 7.27 -2.73
N ILE A 408 -14.44 7.10 -1.89
CA ILE A 408 -13.08 7.56 -2.20
C ILE A 408 -12.50 6.81 -3.40
N ALA A 409 -12.69 5.49 -3.48
CA ALA A 409 -12.23 4.72 -4.63
C ALA A 409 -12.86 5.23 -5.94
N MET A 410 -14.16 5.51 -5.95
CA MET A 410 -14.87 6.06 -7.11
C MET A 410 -14.36 7.45 -7.50
N MET A 411 -14.17 8.35 -6.52
CA MET A 411 -13.59 9.68 -6.75
C MET A 411 -12.21 9.59 -7.43
N LEU A 412 -11.33 8.73 -6.90
CA LEU A 412 -9.99 8.57 -7.44
C LEU A 412 -10.00 7.91 -8.83
N GLY A 413 -10.91 6.96 -9.09
CA GLY A 413 -10.96 6.19 -10.34
C GLY A 413 -11.61 6.90 -11.53
N CYS A 414 -12.73 7.60 -11.32
CA CYS A 414 -13.60 8.05 -12.42
C CYS A 414 -13.28 9.43 -13.02
N GLY A 415 -12.76 10.34 -12.20
CA GLY A 415 -12.73 11.77 -12.54
C GLY A 415 -14.10 12.44 -12.42
N GLY A 416 -14.09 13.64 -11.87
CA GLY A 416 -15.29 14.43 -11.57
C GLY A 416 -14.94 15.89 -11.31
N ASP A 417 -15.94 16.69 -10.96
CA ASP A 417 -15.74 18.07 -10.49
C ASP A 417 -15.45 18.04 -8.98
N ASP A 418 -14.25 17.59 -8.65
CA ASP A 418 -13.77 17.37 -7.28
C ASP A 418 -12.31 17.83 -7.12
N ASP A 419 -11.89 18.06 -5.88
CA ASP A 419 -10.56 18.61 -5.54
C ASP A 419 -9.42 17.70 -6.00
N PHE A 420 -9.62 16.38 -6.01
CA PHE A 420 -8.60 15.44 -6.49
C PHE A 420 -8.41 15.57 -8.00
N SER A 421 -9.51 15.68 -8.75
CA SER A 421 -9.47 15.86 -10.19
C SER A 421 -8.80 17.18 -10.56
N GLN A 422 -9.11 18.26 -9.84
CA GLN A 422 -8.42 19.55 -9.99
C GLN A 422 -6.92 19.44 -9.68
N TRP A 423 -6.55 18.76 -8.59
CA TRP A 423 -5.16 18.51 -8.24
C TRP A 423 -4.42 17.71 -9.32
N LEU A 424 -5.04 16.64 -9.85
CA LEU A 424 -4.44 15.79 -10.87
C LEU A 424 -4.26 16.54 -12.20
N ASP A 425 -5.22 17.37 -12.60
CA ASP A 425 -5.13 18.23 -13.79
C ASP A 425 -4.05 19.31 -13.61
N GLY A 426 -3.84 19.75 -12.36
CA GLY A 426 -2.80 20.66 -11.90
C GLY A 426 -1.35 20.14 -12.01
N LEU A 427 -1.13 18.84 -12.26
CA LEU A 427 0.22 18.27 -12.25
C LEU A 427 1.04 18.52 -13.52
N LEU A 428 0.41 19.00 -14.61
CA LEU A 428 1.09 19.28 -15.89
C LEU A 428 0.80 20.69 -16.45
N THR A 429 0.10 21.50 -15.67
CA THR A 429 -0.06 22.95 -15.91
C THR A 429 1.15 23.68 -15.37
#